data_AF-A0A060Z388-F1
#
_entry.id   AF-A0A060Z388-F1
#
_cell.length_a   1.000
_cell.length_b   1.000
_cell.length_c   1.000
_cell.angle_alpha   90.00
_cell.angle_beta   90.00
_cell.angle_gamma   90.00
#
_symmetry.space_group_name_H-M   'P 1'
#
loop_
_entity.id
_entity.type
_entity.pdbx_description
1 polymer ?
#
loop_
_entity_poly.entity_id
_entity_poly.type
_entity_poly.pdbx_seq_one_letter_code
_entity_poly.pdbx_strand_id
1 'polypeptide(L)'
;MVDASFMQTLWNMNPVCSGCELAEGFLAGGQVLRLFHGHMDECLAISMPDDGDDKRSTAHYEGGAVCSQARSLWRLEPLRISWSGSHMKCGQSFRVRHITTGRYLCLDEEKGLMVLDPERANTKLSAFSFRVSKEKVEQARKRDVEGMGIPEIKYGESMCFVQHVSTSLWLTYASLDAKAARLGTMKRKVRGWV
;
A
#
# COMPACT_ATOMS: atom_id res chain seq x y z
N MET A 1 -12.75 22.37 16.73
CA MET A 1 -14.15 21.99 17.08
C MET A 1 -15.03 22.59 16.00
N VAL A 2 -16.03 21.86 15.50
CA VAL A 2 -17.00 22.35 14.50
C VAL A 2 -18.33 22.53 15.22
N ASP A 3 -18.96 23.70 15.09
CA ASP A 3 -20.25 24.04 15.70
C ASP A 3 -21.20 24.69 14.67
N ALA A 4 -22.47 24.83 15.03
CA ALA A 4 -23.46 25.55 14.25
C ALA A 4 -23.70 26.92 14.90
N SER A 5 -23.46 27.99 14.16
CA SER A 5 -23.62 29.36 14.64
C SER A 5 -24.15 30.27 13.55
N PHE A 6 -24.54 31.50 13.92
CA PHE A 6 -24.93 32.54 12.96
C PHE A 6 -23.75 33.10 12.16
N MET A 7 -22.51 32.75 12.52
CA MET A 7 -21.32 33.19 11.80
C MET A 7 -21.19 32.42 10.49
N GLN A 8 -21.07 33.14 9.38
CA GLN A 8 -20.89 32.54 8.08
C GLN A 8 -19.46 32.00 7.93
N THR A 9 -19.35 30.75 7.48
CA THR A 9 -18.07 30.12 7.10
C THR A 9 -18.21 29.59 5.68
N LEU A 10 -17.24 29.90 4.82
CA LEU A 10 -17.19 29.35 3.46
C LEU A 10 -16.63 27.93 3.48
N TRP A 11 -17.29 27.03 2.78
CA TRP A 11 -16.89 25.62 2.66
C TRP A 11 -16.56 25.29 1.21
N ASN A 12 -15.45 24.57 1.00
CA ASN A 12 -15.05 24.09 -0.31
C ASN A 12 -15.47 22.63 -0.49
N MET A 13 -16.25 22.37 -1.53
CA MET A 13 -16.62 21.01 -1.93
C MET A 13 -15.61 20.48 -2.94
N ASN A 14 -14.76 19.55 -2.51
CA ASN A 14 -13.77 18.89 -3.37
C ASN A 14 -14.27 17.49 -3.76
N PRO A 15 -14.37 17.16 -5.06
CA PRO A 15 -14.78 15.82 -5.47
C PRO A 15 -13.72 14.80 -5.05
N VAL A 16 -14.15 13.71 -4.41
CA VAL A 16 -13.26 12.60 -3.99
C VAL A 16 -13.27 11.48 -5.02
N CYS A 17 -14.45 11.15 -5.55
CA CYS A 17 -14.68 10.19 -6.62
C CYS A 17 -15.98 10.56 -7.36
N SER A 18 -16.23 9.89 -8.49
CA SER A 18 -17.49 9.98 -9.23
C SER A 18 -18.05 8.59 -9.48
N GLY A 19 -19.38 8.46 -9.42
CA GLY A 19 -20.07 7.20 -9.72
C GLY A 19 -20.25 6.92 -11.21
N CYS A 20 -20.20 7.94 -12.07
CA CYS A 20 -20.52 7.78 -13.50
C CYS A 20 -19.43 7.07 -14.33
N GLU A 21 -18.21 6.97 -13.81
CA GLU A 21 -17.04 6.40 -14.50
C GLU A 21 -16.36 5.31 -13.66
N LEU A 22 -17.07 4.76 -12.66
CA LEU A 22 -16.55 3.67 -11.86
C LEU A 22 -16.60 2.37 -12.68
N ALA A 23 -15.43 1.90 -13.11
CA ALA A 23 -15.28 0.62 -13.76
C ALA A 23 -15.24 -0.50 -12.71
N GLU A 24 -16.17 -1.46 -12.80
CA GLU A 24 -16.20 -2.63 -11.92
C GLU A 24 -14.93 -3.48 -12.07
N GLY A 25 -14.44 -4.01 -10.96
CA GLY A 25 -13.24 -4.88 -10.95
C GLY A 25 -11.91 -4.14 -11.08
N PHE A 26 -11.90 -2.81 -11.15
CA PHE A 26 -10.67 -2.01 -11.19
C PHE A 26 -10.33 -1.39 -9.83
N LEU A 27 -9.02 -1.29 -9.58
CA LEU A 27 -8.47 -0.72 -8.37
C LEU A 27 -8.61 0.81 -8.38
N ALA A 28 -9.27 1.33 -7.36
CA ALA A 28 -9.40 2.76 -7.09
C ALA A 28 -8.71 3.14 -5.77
N GLY A 29 -8.32 4.40 -5.67
CA GLY A 29 -7.73 4.93 -4.45
C GLY A 29 -8.69 4.86 -3.26
N GLY A 30 -8.14 4.70 -2.07
CA GLY A 30 -8.90 4.62 -0.82
C GLY A 30 -9.50 3.24 -0.52
N GLN A 31 -9.41 2.27 -1.43
CA GLN A 31 -9.90 0.91 -1.22
C GLN A 31 -9.04 0.11 -0.24
N VAL A 32 -9.67 -0.85 0.44
CA VAL A 32 -9.04 -1.79 1.37
C VAL A 32 -8.87 -3.14 0.67
N LEU A 33 -7.66 -3.68 0.69
CA LEU A 33 -7.29 -4.89 -0.03
C LEU A 33 -6.23 -5.71 0.71
N ARG A 34 -5.95 -6.91 0.18
CA ARG A 34 -4.81 -7.74 0.57
C ARG A 34 -3.78 -7.75 -0.55
N LEU A 35 -2.51 -7.65 -0.19
CA LEU A 35 -1.40 -7.72 -1.13
C LEU A 35 -0.86 -9.15 -1.15
N PHE A 36 -1.28 -9.94 -2.14
CA PHE A 36 -0.83 -11.31 -2.34
C PHE A 36 0.50 -11.38 -3.08
N HIS A 37 1.27 -12.44 -2.81
CA HIS A 37 2.55 -12.70 -3.48
C HIS A 37 2.47 -13.94 -4.39
N GLY A 38 2.50 -13.72 -5.70
CA GLY A 38 2.52 -14.78 -6.72
C GLY A 38 1.24 -15.63 -6.72
N HIS A 39 1.32 -16.85 -7.24
CA HIS A 39 0.26 -17.86 -7.17
C HIS A 39 0.17 -18.55 -5.80
N MET A 40 0.90 -18.05 -4.79
CA MET A 40 0.86 -18.62 -3.45
C MET A 40 -0.25 -17.94 -2.64
N ASP A 41 -0.90 -18.70 -1.76
CA ASP A 41 -1.83 -18.18 -0.76
C ASP A 41 -1.07 -17.47 0.38
N GLU A 42 -0.21 -16.53 0.03
CA GLU A 42 0.58 -15.71 0.94
C GLU A 42 0.29 -14.23 0.71
N CYS A 43 0.06 -13.50 1.79
CA CYS A 43 -0.21 -12.06 1.73
C CYS A 43 0.64 -11.27 2.73
N LEU A 44 0.85 -9.99 2.42
CA LEU A 44 1.53 -9.05 3.30
C LEU A 44 0.69 -8.83 4.57
N ALA A 45 1.33 -9.00 5.73
CA ALA A 45 0.70 -8.83 7.04
C ALA A 45 1.69 -8.25 8.06
N ILE A 46 1.15 -7.90 9.23
CA ILE A 46 1.95 -7.55 10.42
C ILE A 46 1.88 -8.65 11.48
N SER A 47 2.82 -8.60 12.43
CA SER A 47 2.86 -9.50 13.60
C SER A 47 1.68 -9.25 14.56
N MET A 48 1.39 -10.24 15.40
CA MET A 48 0.28 -10.15 16.36
C MET A 48 0.63 -9.17 17.49
N PRO A 49 -0.37 -8.60 18.20
CA PRO A 49 -0.12 -7.72 19.34
C PRO A 49 0.74 -8.36 20.44
N ASP A 50 0.61 -9.67 20.64
CA ASP A 50 1.34 -10.41 21.68
C ASP A 50 2.81 -10.72 21.31
N ASP A 51 3.24 -10.41 20.09
CA ASP A 51 4.58 -10.73 19.59
C ASP A 51 5.68 -9.74 20.07
N GLY A 52 5.32 -8.71 20.85
CA GLY A 52 6.22 -7.67 21.36
C GLY A 52 6.40 -6.47 20.41
N ASP A 53 6.63 -5.27 20.98
CA ASP A 53 6.60 -4.00 20.23
C ASP A 53 7.62 -3.91 19.09
N ASP A 54 8.82 -4.47 19.27
CA ASP A 54 9.86 -4.47 18.22
C ASP A 54 9.42 -5.26 16.97
N LYS A 55 8.68 -6.36 17.13
CA LYS A 55 8.16 -7.16 16.00
C LYS A 55 6.96 -6.49 15.32
N ARG A 56 6.20 -5.66 16.06
CA ARG A 56 5.06 -4.90 15.55
C ARG A 56 5.45 -3.81 14.54
N SER A 57 6.73 -3.44 14.51
CA SER A 57 7.29 -2.48 13.57
C SER A 57 7.64 -3.08 12.20
N THR A 58 7.44 -4.38 11.99
CA THR A 58 7.86 -5.08 10.77
C THR A 58 6.69 -5.68 10.00
N ALA A 59 6.78 -5.63 8.67
CA ALA A 59 5.85 -6.31 7.77
C ALA A 59 6.49 -7.58 7.16
N HIS A 60 5.69 -8.61 6.96
CA HIS A 60 6.14 -9.92 6.47
C HIS A 60 5.07 -10.56 5.58
N TYR A 61 5.50 -11.47 4.70
CA TYR A 61 4.59 -12.35 3.99
C TYR A 61 4.29 -13.56 4.86
N GLU A 62 3.01 -13.88 4.97
CA GLU A 62 2.51 -15.02 5.73
C GLU A 62 1.41 -15.71 4.93
N GLY A 63 1.41 -17.05 4.97
CA GLY A 63 0.39 -17.87 4.31
C GLY A 63 -0.72 -18.34 5.24
N GLY A 64 -1.74 -18.95 4.64
CA GLY A 64 -2.81 -19.64 5.36
C GLY A 64 -3.83 -18.69 6.00
N ALA A 65 -4.13 -18.90 7.29
CA ALA A 65 -5.27 -18.23 7.96
C ALA A 65 -5.20 -16.69 7.90
N VAL A 66 -4.00 -16.12 7.84
CA VAL A 66 -3.77 -14.66 7.74
C VAL A 66 -4.45 -14.02 6.52
N CYS A 67 -4.64 -14.77 5.43
CA CYS A 67 -5.33 -14.33 4.22
C CYS A 67 -6.83 -14.07 4.44
N SER A 68 -7.37 -14.45 5.60
CA SER A 68 -8.73 -14.17 6.04
C SER A 68 -8.81 -13.23 7.27
N GLN A 69 -7.66 -12.85 7.84
CA GLN A 69 -7.59 -12.04 9.06
C GLN A 69 -7.49 -10.54 8.77
N ALA A 70 -7.76 -9.72 9.79
CA ALA A 70 -7.73 -8.25 9.68
C ALA A 70 -6.30 -7.68 9.57
N ARG A 71 -5.28 -8.39 10.08
CA ARG A 71 -3.87 -7.97 10.05
C ARG A 71 -3.19 -8.03 8.68
N SER A 72 -3.91 -8.48 7.66
CA SER A 72 -3.49 -8.45 6.26
C SER A 72 -4.24 -7.40 5.43
N LEU A 73 -5.08 -6.57 6.07
CA LEU A 73 -5.85 -5.53 5.40
C LEU A 73 -5.07 -4.22 5.31
N TRP A 74 -4.91 -3.74 4.08
CA TRP A 74 -4.21 -2.51 3.75
C TRP A 74 -5.10 -1.59 2.93
N ARG A 75 -5.03 -0.29 3.20
CA ARG A 75 -5.65 0.77 2.41
C ARG A 75 -4.62 1.47 1.56
N LEU A 76 -4.92 1.65 0.27
CA LEU A 76 -4.08 2.45 -0.61
C LEU A 76 -4.55 3.91 -0.59
N GLU A 77 -3.66 4.84 -0.25
CA GLU A 77 -3.96 6.26 -0.15
C GLU A 77 -3.13 7.05 -1.18
N PRO A 78 -3.69 7.45 -2.33
CA PRO A 78 -2.98 8.29 -3.30
C PRO A 78 -2.45 9.58 -2.68
N LEU A 79 -1.33 10.09 -3.19
CA LEU A 79 -0.75 11.36 -2.73
C LEU A 79 -1.49 12.59 -3.31
N ARG A 80 -2.82 12.63 -3.17
CA ARG A 80 -3.69 13.75 -3.56
C ARG A 80 -4.93 13.81 -2.67
N ILE A 81 -5.60 14.97 -2.63
CA ILE A 81 -6.81 15.18 -1.83
C ILE A 81 -8.05 14.99 -2.72
N SER A 82 -8.29 15.92 -3.65
CA SER A 82 -9.33 15.78 -4.67
C SER A 82 -9.03 14.62 -5.60
N TRP A 83 -10.07 13.89 -6.00
CA TRP A 83 -9.98 12.68 -6.82
C TRP A 83 -9.10 11.58 -6.23
N SER A 84 -8.93 11.54 -4.91
CA SER A 84 -8.19 10.46 -4.22
C SER A 84 -8.88 9.10 -4.34
N GLY A 85 -10.15 9.05 -4.73
CA GLY A 85 -10.90 7.82 -5.07
C GLY A 85 -10.98 7.53 -6.57
N SER A 86 -10.15 8.16 -7.41
CA SER A 86 -10.04 7.85 -8.84
C SER A 86 -9.37 6.49 -9.08
N HIS A 87 -9.44 6.01 -10.32
CA HIS A 87 -8.75 4.78 -10.73
C HIS A 87 -7.24 4.92 -10.54
N MET A 88 -6.65 3.91 -9.91
CA MET A 88 -5.21 3.85 -9.67
C MET A 88 -4.47 3.59 -10.97
N LYS A 89 -3.39 4.36 -11.20
CA LYS A 89 -2.55 4.22 -12.41
C LYS A 89 -1.21 3.61 -12.08
N CYS A 90 -0.67 2.86 -13.03
CA CYS A 90 0.73 2.45 -12.96
C CYS A 90 1.64 3.69 -12.99
N GLY A 91 2.60 3.75 -12.09
CA GLY A 91 3.51 4.87 -11.87
C GLY A 91 2.96 5.97 -10.96
N GLN A 92 1.70 5.91 -10.55
CA GLN A 92 1.14 6.85 -9.57
C GLN A 92 1.67 6.53 -8.17
N SER A 93 2.06 7.57 -7.44
CA SER A 93 2.53 7.44 -6.06
C SER A 93 1.38 7.38 -5.06
N PHE A 94 1.48 6.47 -4.10
CA PHE A 94 0.52 6.29 -3.01
C PHE A 94 1.23 5.83 -1.73
N ARG A 95 0.51 5.95 -0.60
CA ARG A 95 0.90 5.35 0.69
C ARG A 95 0.07 4.11 0.96
N VAL A 96 0.62 3.20 1.76
CA VAL A 96 -0.04 1.94 2.14
C VAL A 96 -0.29 1.96 3.63
N ARG A 97 -1.55 2.10 4.04
CA ARG A 97 -1.95 2.20 5.45
C ARG A 97 -2.51 0.89 5.96
N HIS A 98 -1.99 0.40 7.08
CA HIS A 98 -2.53 -0.76 7.75
C HIS A 98 -3.83 -0.40 8.48
N ILE A 99 -4.91 -1.15 8.24
CA ILE A 99 -6.24 -0.74 8.72
C ILE A 99 -6.37 -0.81 10.24
N THR A 100 -5.91 -1.89 10.87
CA THR A 100 -6.18 -2.07 12.31
C THR A 100 -5.27 -1.26 13.21
N THR A 101 -4.08 -0.87 12.74
CA THR A 101 -3.12 -0.07 13.53
C THR A 101 -3.08 1.40 13.11
N GLY A 102 -3.61 1.75 11.92
CA GLY A 102 -3.54 3.10 11.37
C GLY A 102 -2.14 3.53 10.90
N ARG A 103 -1.13 2.66 11.03
CA ARG A 103 0.26 2.89 10.67
C ARG A 103 0.50 2.73 9.16
N TYR A 104 1.62 3.23 8.68
CA TYR A 104 2.00 3.20 7.27
C TYR A 104 3.18 2.27 7.01
N LEU A 105 3.12 1.56 5.89
CA LEU A 105 4.27 0.87 5.34
C LEU A 105 5.34 1.90 4.94
N CYS A 106 6.58 1.66 5.36
CA CYS A 106 7.72 2.53 5.08
C CYS A 106 8.94 1.71 4.70
N LEU A 107 9.82 2.27 3.87
CA LEU A 107 11.16 1.76 3.66
C LEU A 107 12.18 2.70 4.31
N ASP A 108 12.95 2.15 5.24
CA ASP A 108 14.12 2.78 5.83
C ASP A 108 15.37 2.12 5.26
N GLU A 109 16.37 2.92 4.89
CA GLU A 109 17.56 2.42 4.19
C GLU A 109 18.41 1.51 5.09
N GLU A 110 18.41 1.73 6.41
CA GLU A 110 19.18 0.94 7.37
C GLU A 110 18.36 -0.24 7.91
N LYS A 111 17.09 0.01 8.28
CA LYS A 111 16.24 -0.96 8.98
C LYS A 111 15.40 -1.82 8.04
N GLY A 112 15.31 -1.43 6.77
CA GLY A 112 14.50 -2.10 5.76
C GLY A 112 13.02 -1.73 5.86
N LEU A 113 12.15 -2.68 5.48
CA LEU A 113 10.71 -2.45 5.45
C LEU A 113 10.12 -2.46 6.86
N MET A 114 9.41 -1.39 7.19
CA MET A 114 8.82 -1.16 8.51
C MET A 114 7.38 -0.68 8.40
N VAL A 115 6.70 -0.65 9.55
CA VAL A 115 5.36 -0.09 9.73
C VAL A 115 5.44 0.99 10.81
N LEU A 116 5.31 2.24 10.41
CA LEU A 116 5.53 3.42 11.26
C LEU A 116 4.24 4.19 11.53
N ASP A 117 4.17 4.85 12.69
CA ASP A 117 3.07 5.75 13.03
C ASP A 117 3.00 6.95 12.05
N PRO A 118 1.80 7.52 11.82
CA PRO A 118 1.59 8.60 10.85
C PRO A 118 2.55 9.79 10.99
N GLU A 119 2.93 10.14 12.21
CA GLU A 119 3.81 11.27 12.54
C GLU A 119 5.24 11.05 12.03
N ARG A 120 5.64 9.79 11.84
CA ARG A 120 6.98 9.39 11.39
C ARG A 120 6.99 8.97 9.92
N ALA A 121 5.84 8.66 9.35
CA ALA A 121 5.68 8.17 7.98
C ALA A 121 5.62 9.29 6.94
N ASN A 122 6.72 10.05 6.80
CA ASN A 122 6.82 11.07 5.76
C ASN A 122 6.79 10.46 4.34
N THR A 123 6.52 11.30 3.33
CA THR A 123 6.38 10.86 1.93
C THR A 123 7.65 10.19 1.39
N LYS A 124 8.84 10.61 1.83
CA LYS A 124 10.11 10.03 1.36
C LYS A 124 10.23 8.55 1.74
N LEU A 125 9.73 8.18 2.92
CA LEU A 125 9.78 6.81 3.44
C LEU A 125 8.58 5.95 3.03
N SER A 126 7.42 6.56 2.80
CA SER A 126 6.13 5.84 2.68
C SER A 126 5.52 5.84 1.28
N ALA A 127 6.16 6.50 0.30
CA ALA A 127 5.66 6.55 -1.06
C ALA A 127 6.07 5.30 -1.86
N PHE A 128 5.06 4.59 -2.35
CA PHE A 128 5.21 3.46 -3.26
C PHE A 128 4.46 3.74 -4.57
N SER A 129 4.77 2.96 -5.60
CA SER A 129 4.09 3.01 -6.90
C SER A 129 3.97 1.61 -7.48
N PHE A 130 2.91 1.37 -8.26
CA PHE A 130 2.78 0.16 -9.06
C PHE A 130 3.55 0.32 -10.38
N ARG A 131 4.23 -0.73 -10.82
CA ARG A 131 4.92 -0.80 -12.12
C ARG A 131 4.51 -2.05 -12.88
N VAL A 132 4.46 -1.94 -14.20
CA VAL A 132 4.14 -3.06 -15.11
C VAL A 132 5.34 -3.96 -15.38
N SER A 133 6.56 -3.42 -15.34
CA SER A 133 7.79 -4.18 -15.52
C SER A 133 8.92 -3.58 -14.64
N LYS A 134 10.02 -4.33 -14.52
CA LYS A 134 11.24 -3.87 -13.83
C LYS A 134 12.21 -3.09 -14.73
N GLU A 135 11.88 -2.96 -16.02
CA GLU A 135 12.73 -2.26 -16.97
C GLU A 135 12.75 -0.75 -16.65
N LYS A 136 13.90 -0.11 -16.89
CA LYS A 136 14.03 1.36 -16.79
C LYS A 136 13.31 2.00 -17.97
N VAL A 137 11.98 1.98 -17.92
CA VAL A 137 11.18 2.82 -18.81
C VAL A 137 11.20 4.23 -18.18
N GLU A 138 11.69 5.21 -18.94
CA GLU A 138 11.44 6.63 -18.70
C GLU A 138 9.92 6.82 -18.68
N GLN A 139 9.30 6.60 -17.53
CA GLN A 139 7.87 6.71 -17.40
C GLN A 139 7.57 8.20 -17.33
N ALA A 140 7.20 8.77 -18.49
CA ALA A 140 6.73 10.13 -18.59
C ALA A 140 5.76 10.41 -17.44
N ARG A 141 5.99 11.51 -16.71
CA ARG A 141 5.10 11.94 -15.63
C ARG A 141 3.68 12.02 -16.19
N LYS A 142 2.85 11.02 -15.89
CA LYS A 142 1.43 11.05 -16.23
C LYS A 142 0.85 12.25 -15.49
N ARG A 143 0.26 13.18 -16.24
CA ARG A 143 -0.40 14.35 -15.64
C ARG A 143 -1.50 13.88 -14.70
N ASP A 144 -1.68 14.62 -13.62
CA ASP A 144 -2.86 14.46 -12.79
C ASP A 144 -4.10 14.67 -13.65
N VAL A 145 -5.06 13.78 -13.50
CA VAL A 145 -6.35 13.86 -14.18
C VAL A 145 -7.36 14.35 -13.15
N GLU A 146 -8.11 15.38 -13.55
CA GLU A 146 -9.34 15.79 -12.88
C GLU A 146 -10.46 14.90 -13.41
N GLY A 147 -10.92 13.96 -12.60
CA GLY A 147 -11.86 12.91 -13.00
C GLY A 147 -11.48 11.53 -12.46
N MET A 148 -12.25 10.51 -12.83
CA MET A 148 -11.95 9.12 -12.44
C MET A 148 -10.70 8.58 -13.14
N GLY A 149 -10.34 9.14 -14.30
CA GLY A 149 -9.19 8.69 -15.08
C GLY A 149 -9.41 7.33 -15.75
N ILE A 150 -8.37 6.83 -16.41
CA ILE A 150 -8.43 5.56 -17.13
C ILE A 150 -8.22 4.40 -16.14
N PRO A 151 -9.09 3.39 -16.10
CA PRO A 151 -8.90 2.19 -15.30
C PRO A 151 -7.76 1.32 -15.85
N GLU A 152 -6.64 1.21 -15.12
CA GLU A 152 -5.43 0.50 -15.57
C GLU A 152 -5.17 -0.82 -14.82
N ILE A 153 -5.55 -0.90 -13.55
CA ILE A 153 -5.20 -2.03 -12.66
C ILE A 153 -6.46 -2.80 -12.31
N LYS A 154 -6.58 -4.03 -12.77
CA LYS A 154 -7.72 -4.92 -12.56
C LYS A 154 -7.43 -5.96 -11.49
N TYR A 155 -8.36 -6.13 -10.55
CA TYR A 155 -8.24 -7.11 -9.47
C TYR A 155 -8.10 -8.54 -10.03
N GLY A 156 -7.12 -9.29 -9.52
CA GLY A 156 -6.89 -10.69 -9.89
C GLY A 156 -6.26 -10.92 -11.27
N GLU A 157 -6.31 -9.95 -12.18
CA GLU A 157 -5.77 -10.08 -13.54
C GLU A 157 -4.47 -9.30 -13.75
N SER A 158 -4.34 -8.10 -13.16
CA SER A 158 -3.13 -7.31 -13.29
C SER A 158 -2.01 -7.82 -12.38
N MET A 159 -0.87 -8.14 -12.96
CA MET A 159 0.38 -8.38 -12.22
C MET A 159 1.17 -7.08 -12.12
N CYS A 160 1.33 -6.56 -10.90
CA CYS A 160 2.05 -5.31 -10.66
C CYS A 160 3.25 -5.53 -9.75
N PHE A 161 4.36 -4.89 -10.06
CA PHE A 161 5.47 -4.72 -9.13
C PHE A 161 5.20 -3.52 -8.23
N VAL A 162 5.56 -3.62 -6.95
CA VAL A 162 5.54 -2.49 -6.03
C VAL A 162 6.95 -1.94 -5.90
N GLN A 163 7.13 -0.66 -6.16
CA GLN A 163 8.42 0.03 -6.10
C GLN A 163 8.34 1.18 -5.10
N HIS A 164 9.33 1.28 -4.22
CA HIS A 164 9.51 2.44 -3.36
C HIS A 164 9.99 3.64 -4.20
N VAL A 165 9.29 4.77 -4.11
CA VAL A 165 9.49 5.90 -5.02
C VAL A 165 10.85 6.57 -4.82
N SER A 166 11.27 6.80 -3.57
CA SER A 166 12.50 7.56 -3.31
C SER A 166 13.78 6.78 -3.61
N THR A 167 13.79 5.47 -3.40
CA THR A 167 15.00 4.63 -3.57
C THR A 167 14.97 3.79 -4.83
N SER A 168 13.83 3.74 -5.54
CA SER A 168 13.59 2.83 -6.66
C SER A 168 13.71 1.34 -6.33
N LEU A 169 13.82 0.98 -5.05
CA LEU A 169 13.91 -0.40 -4.60
C LEU A 169 12.56 -1.11 -4.76
N TRP A 170 12.63 -2.36 -5.17
CA TRP A 170 11.46 -3.21 -5.36
C TRP A 170 11.06 -3.87 -4.04
N LEU A 171 9.75 -3.93 -3.79
CA LEU A 171 9.21 -4.75 -2.73
C LEU A 171 9.36 -6.22 -3.13
N THR A 172 10.19 -6.98 -2.42
CA THR A 172 10.43 -8.39 -2.69
C THR A 172 10.41 -9.21 -1.39
N TYR A 173 10.20 -10.52 -1.51
CA TYR A 173 10.38 -11.45 -0.40
C TYR A 173 11.87 -11.65 -0.13
N ALA A 174 12.27 -11.81 1.14
CA ALA A 174 13.53 -12.46 1.46
C ALA A 174 13.29 -13.98 1.48
N SER A 175 14.23 -14.75 0.91
CA SER A 175 14.20 -16.21 1.04
C SER A 175 14.33 -16.62 2.52
N LEU A 176 13.70 -17.74 2.87
CA LEU A 176 13.77 -18.30 4.22
C LEU A 176 15.24 -18.60 4.58
N ASP A 177 15.59 -18.32 5.83
CA ASP A 177 16.75 -18.95 6.44
C ASP A 177 16.47 -20.46 6.54
N ALA A 178 17.38 -21.31 6.04
CA ALA A 178 17.17 -22.75 5.89
C ALA A 178 16.82 -23.46 7.22
N LYS A 179 17.11 -22.82 8.37
CA LYS A 179 16.71 -23.28 9.70
C LYS A 179 15.23 -23.06 10.02
N ALA A 180 14.61 -21.97 9.56
CA ALA A 180 13.21 -21.64 9.85
C ALA A 180 12.24 -22.59 9.12
N ALA A 181 12.59 -23.02 7.90
CA ALA A 181 11.82 -23.98 7.13
C ALA A 181 11.65 -25.34 7.85
N ARG A 182 12.60 -25.72 8.71
CA ARG A 182 12.56 -26.99 9.47
C ARG A 182 11.66 -26.95 10.71
N LEU A 183 11.29 -25.76 11.18
CA LEU A 183 10.54 -25.56 12.43
C LEU A 183 9.02 -25.35 12.22
N GLY A 184 8.52 -25.47 10.99
CA GLY A 184 7.09 -25.37 10.66
C GLY A 184 6.51 -23.95 10.65
N THR A 185 7.31 -22.91 10.91
CA THR A 185 6.85 -21.51 10.87
C THR A 185 7.08 -20.88 9.49
N MET A 186 6.03 -20.83 8.64
CA MET A 186 6.08 -20.18 7.32
C MET A 186 5.90 -18.65 7.42
N LYS A 187 6.73 -17.96 8.21
CA LYS A 187 6.80 -16.48 8.22
C LYS A 187 8.01 -16.01 7.43
N ARG A 188 7.80 -15.21 6.36
CA ARG A 188 8.87 -14.68 5.51
C ARG A 188 9.01 -13.17 5.67
N LYS A 189 10.16 -12.69 6.15
CA LYS A 189 10.40 -11.24 6.30
C LYS A 189 10.48 -10.57 4.93
N VAL A 190 9.85 -9.41 4.78
CA VAL A 190 9.98 -8.61 3.55
C VAL A 190 11.26 -7.78 3.64
N ARG A 191 12.07 -7.77 2.58
CA ARG A 191 13.26 -6.92 2.45
C ARG A 191 13.20 -6.23 1.09
N GLY A 192 13.61 -4.96 1.02
CA GLY A 192 13.75 -4.27 -0.26
C GLY A 192 15.21 -4.28 -0.69
N TRP A 193 15.70 -5.29 -1.42
CA TRP A 193 17.01 -5.29 -2.09
C TRP A 193 17.07 -6.37 -3.20
N VAL A 194 17.16 -5.93 -4.46
CA VAL A 194 18.00 -6.39 -5.60
C VAL A 194 18.06 -5.23 -6.58
#